data_AF-A0A1E7GYW7-F1
#
_entry.id   AF-A0A1E7GYW7-F1
#
_cell.length_a   1.000
_cell.length_b   1.000
_cell.length_c   1.000
_cell.angle_alpha   90.00
_cell.angle_beta   90.00
_cell.angle_gamma   90.00
#
_symmetry.space_group_name_H-M   'P 1'
#
loop_
_entity.id
_entity.type
_entity.pdbx_description
1 polymer ?
#
loop_
_entity_poly.entity_id
_entity_poly.type
_entity_poly.pdbx_seq_one_letter_code
_entity_poly.pdbx_strand_id
1 'polypeptide(L)'
;MGLVQPIEAWAASTPDSVALRLEGKNITYKELNCRANRVANGLRGLGIKERDRVAIMLPNIPEFVYTLLGALKLGAVAVPFNTLYKGGEILHILKDSGAKCVVALTNFAPMINEIRPELPALDKVILTGERNLLFAYPGSTALIQLILQGDHIKDIDGAYQKIGRILLRIMEEMGVKEAWYKHRGSIRVRGGEKIATFVISELAGVALINWMVFLGPLDTRDFMRVIRMPPEIRDKVVEPMTSVQQETGRMPVWNQFKETVVAAIEHGFQVEIKEGPMLENELIAYEKLRSIACKAR
;
A
#
# COMPACT_ATOMS: atom_id res chain seq x y z
N MET A 1 24.26 6.42 -26.29
CA MET A 1 24.31 7.11 -24.99
C MET A 1 23.24 6.53 -24.09
N GLY A 2 23.60 6.04 -22.91
CA GLY A 2 22.63 5.51 -21.95
C GLY A 2 22.00 6.63 -21.13
N LEU A 3 20.77 6.45 -20.63
CA LEU A 3 20.02 7.44 -19.84
C LEU A 3 20.74 7.93 -18.56
N VAL A 4 21.73 7.19 -18.08
CA VAL A 4 22.48 7.49 -16.86
C VAL A 4 23.51 8.60 -17.05
N GLN A 5 24.19 8.64 -18.20
CA GLN A 5 25.33 9.54 -18.44
C GLN A 5 24.93 11.03 -18.35
N PRO A 6 23.80 11.49 -18.94
CA PRO A 6 23.36 12.88 -18.77
C PRO A 6 23.02 13.23 -17.32
N ILE A 7 22.41 12.30 -16.57
CA ILE A 7 22.05 12.53 -15.15
C ILE A 7 23.30 12.71 -14.29
N GLU A 8 24.33 11.90 -14.51
CA GLU A 8 25.62 12.04 -13.80
C GLU A 8 26.32 13.36 -14.15
N ALA A 9 26.29 13.74 -15.42
CA ALA A 9 26.83 15.02 -15.86
C ALA A 9 26.12 16.21 -15.20
N TRP A 10 24.77 16.22 -15.17
CA TRP A 10 24.00 17.26 -14.48
C TRP A 10 24.19 17.24 -12.97
N ALA A 11 24.33 16.06 -12.35
CA ALA A 11 24.64 15.98 -10.92
C ALA A 11 26.02 16.57 -10.58
N ALA A 12 26.95 16.62 -11.54
CA ALA A 12 28.25 17.27 -11.37
C ALA A 12 28.22 18.77 -11.72
N SER A 13 27.54 19.16 -12.80
CA SER A 13 27.56 20.54 -13.30
C SER A 13 26.50 21.45 -12.70
N THR A 14 25.34 20.91 -12.31
CA THR A 14 24.20 21.65 -11.74
C THR A 14 23.60 20.91 -10.54
N PRO A 15 24.40 20.61 -9.50
CA PRO A 15 24.04 19.70 -8.42
C PRO A 15 22.76 20.10 -7.66
N ASP A 16 22.57 21.41 -7.44
CA ASP A 16 21.46 21.95 -6.63
C ASP A 16 20.22 22.29 -7.46
N SER A 17 20.27 22.12 -8.77
CA SER A 17 19.08 22.28 -9.62
C SER A 17 18.07 21.16 -9.36
N VAL A 18 16.79 21.51 -9.36
CA VAL A 18 15.69 20.57 -9.09
C VAL A 18 15.53 19.60 -10.25
N ALA A 19 15.67 18.31 -9.98
CA ALA A 19 15.49 17.21 -10.93
C ALA A 19 14.08 16.60 -10.87
N LEU A 20 13.50 16.44 -9.67
CA LEU A 20 12.14 15.92 -9.48
C LEU A 20 11.35 16.82 -8.53
N ARG A 21 10.03 16.91 -8.77
CA ARG A 21 9.06 17.57 -7.89
C ARG A 21 7.92 16.62 -7.58
N LEU A 22 7.58 16.46 -6.31
CA LEU A 22 6.40 15.72 -5.88
C LEU A 22 5.85 16.31 -4.58
N GLU A 23 4.55 16.62 -4.55
CA GLU A 23 3.83 17.02 -3.31
C GLU A 23 4.54 18.14 -2.53
N GLY A 24 5.05 19.15 -3.24
CA GLY A 24 5.74 20.30 -2.63
C GLY A 24 7.19 20.03 -2.19
N LYS A 25 7.70 18.81 -2.38
CA LYS A 25 9.11 18.45 -2.15
C LYS A 25 9.88 18.52 -3.47
N ASN A 26 11.06 19.11 -3.40
CA ASN A 26 12.02 19.16 -4.49
C ASN A 26 13.16 18.19 -4.22
N ILE A 27 13.61 17.48 -5.25
CA ILE A 27 14.78 16.62 -5.21
C ILE A 27 15.76 17.15 -6.24
N THR A 28 16.98 17.45 -5.79
CA THR A 28 18.05 18.00 -6.64
C THR A 28 18.72 16.91 -7.49
N TYR A 29 19.45 17.29 -8.54
CA TYR A 29 20.23 16.34 -9.35
C TYR A 29 21.28 15.59 -8.52
N LYS A 30 21.92 16.26 -7.56
CA LYS A 30 22.86 15.63 -6.62
C LYS A 30 22.20 14.54 -5.78
N GLU A 31 21.04 14.85 -5.19
CA GLU A 31 20.29 13.88 -4.40
C GLU A 31 19.75 12.71 -5.23
N LEU A 32 19.22 13.00 -6.42
CA LEU A 32 18.75 11.99 -7.37
C LEU A 32 19.86 10.99 -7.69
N ASN A 33 21.04 11.50 -8.08
CA ASN A 33 22.18 10.67 -8.44
C ASN A 33 22.70 9.85 -7.24
N CYS A 34 22.76 10.47 -6.06
CA CYS A 34 23.16 9.77 -4.82
C CYS A 34 22.18 8.63 -4.49
N ARG A 35 20.86 8.88 -4.54
CA ARG A 35 19.84 7.85 -4.27
C ARG A 35 19.87 6.73 -5.32
N ALA A 36 20.04 7.06 -6.60
CA ALA A 36 20.19 6.06 -7.66
C ALA A 36 21.46 5.20 -7.47
N ASN A 37 22.60 5.81 -7.08
CA ASN A 37 23.83 5.07 -6.75
C ASN A 37 23.63 4.13 -5.55
N ARG A 38 22.89 4.57 -4.53
CA ARG A 38 22.52 3.71 -3.39
C ARG A 38 21.71 2.50 -3.84
N VAL A 39 20.74 2.68 -4.73
CA VAL A 39 19.97 1.56 -5.29
C VAL A 39 20.87 0.62 -6.08
N ALA A 40 21.74 1.14 -6.97
CA ALA A 40 22.68 0.32 -7.74
C ALA A 40 23.58 -0.54 -6.84
N ASN A 41 24.13 0.07 -5.77
CA ASN A 41 24.96 -0.64 -4.80
C ASN A 41 24.17 -1.66 -3.98
N GLY A 42 22.93 -1.33 -3.59
CA GLY A 42 22.04 -2.27 -2.90
C GLY A 42 21.69 -3.49 -3.75
N LEU A 43 21.30 -3.27 -5.01
CA LEU A 43 21.04 -4.34 -5.98
C LEU A 43 22.29 -5.23 -6.17
N ARG A 44 23.48 -4.63 -6.31
CA ARG A 44 24.75 -5.37 -6.39
C ARG A 44 25.00 -6.22 -5.14
N GLY A 45 24.78 -5.66 -3.94
CA GLY A 45 24.93 -6.37 -2.67
C GLY A 45 23.95 -7.54 -2.51
N LEU A 46 22.78 -7.47 -3.15
CA LEU A 46 21.79 -8.55 -3.22
C LEU A 46 22.10 -9.61 -4.30
N GLY A 47 23.23 -9.48 -5.01
CA GLY A 47 23.68 -10.42 -6.03
C GLY A 47 23.13 -10.18 -7.43
N ILE A 48 22.44 -9.06 -7.67
CA ILE A 48 21.99 -8.66 -9.01
C ILE A 48 23.20 -8.21 -9.83
N LYS A 49 23.30 -8.70 -11.06
CA LYS A 49 24.43 -8.45 -11.97
C LYS A 49 24.00 -7.69 -13.21
N GLU A 50 24.99 -7.31 -14.02
CA GLU A 50 24.72 -6.79 -15.36
C GLU A 50 23.84 -7.75 -16.15
N ARG A 51 22.93 -7.19 -16.96
CA ARG A 51 21.92 -7.90 -17.78
C ARG A 51 20.87 -8.70 -17.00
N ASP A 52 20.94 -8.77 -15.67
CA ASP A 52 19.82 -9.27 -14.88
C ASP A 52 18.64 -8.31 -15.00
N ARG A 53 17.41 -8.85 -14.99
CA ARG A 53 16.20 -8.05 -15.11
C ARG A 53 15.69 -7.66 -13.73
N VAL A 54 15.49 -6.37 -13.53
CA VAL A 54 14.91 -5.76 -12.32
C VAL A 54 13.53 -5.22 -12.68
N ALA A 55 12.51 -5.95 -12.28
CA ALA A 55 11.11 -5.54 -12.37
C ALA A 55 10.83 -4.35 -11.43
N ILE A 56 10.12 -3.34 -11.92
CA ILE A 56 9.78 -2.14 -11.16
C ILE A 56 8.26 -1.94 -11.19
N MET A 57 7.63 -2.24 -10.05
CA MET A 57 6.19 -2.10 -9.82
C MET A 57 5.95 -0.98 -8.80
N LEU A 58 6.25 0.25 -9.19
CA LEU A 58 6.07 1.44 -8.36
C LEU A 58 5.21 2.48 -9.10
N PRO A 59 4.39 3.26 -8.38
CA PRO A 59 3.62 4.34 -8.98
C PRO A 59 4.56 5.53 -9.35
N ASN A 60 3.98 6.65 -9.77
CA ASN A 60 4.73 7.87 -10.10
C ASN A 60 5.29 8.56 -8.84
N ILE A 61 6.31 7.95 -8.24
CA ILE A 61 7.00 8.41 -7.04
C ILE A 61 8.52 8.45 -7.28
N PRO A 62 9.31 9.20 -6.48
CA PRO A 62 10.73 9.33 -6.72
C PRO A 62 11.48 8.00 -6.67
N GLU A 63 11.02 7.06 -5.85
CA GLU A 63 11.57 5.69 -5.74
C GLU A 63 11.52 4.94 -7.06
N PHE A 64 10.53 5.18 -7.92
CA PHE A 64 10.49 4.62 -9.27
C PHE A 64 11.71 5.10 -10.08
N VAL A 65 11.98 6.40 -10.06
CA VAL A 65 13.10 7.01 -10.80
C VAL A 65 14.44 6.56 -10.21
N TYR A 66 14.56 6.49 -8.88
CA TYR A 66 15.77 5.99 -8.23
C TYR A 66 16.06 4.53 -8.62
N THR A 67 15.02 3.70 -8.67
CA THR A 67 15.13 2.29 -9.02
C THR A 67 15.48 2.09 -10.47
N LEU A 68 14.82 2.82 -11.38
CA LEU A 68 15.11 2.81 -12.80
C LEU A 68 16.57 3.18 -13.07
N LEU A 69 17.01 4.34 -12.55
CA LEU A 69 18.38 4.80 -12.74
C LEU A 69 19.39 3.89 -12.04
N GLY A 70 19.07 3.37 -10.86
CA GLY A 70 19.94 2.45 -10.12
C GLY A 70 20.16 1.12 -10.85
N ALA A 71 19.10 0.54 -11.42
CA ALA A 71 19.21 -0.67 -12.25
C ALA A 71 20.08 -0.41 -13.49
N LEU A 72 19.85 0.70 -14.19
CA LEU A 72 20.63 1.07 -15.36
C LEU A 72 22.11 1.35 -15.03
N LYS A 73 22.39 2.00 -13.89
CA LYS A 73 23.75 2.24 -13.37
C LYS A 73 24.49 0.96 -13.02
N LEU A 74 23.77 -0.06 -12.56
CA LEU A 74 24.32 -1.39 -12.34
C LEU A 74 24.61 -2.15 -13.65
N GLY A 75 24.11 -1.66 -14.79
CA GLY A 75 24.10 -2.41 -16.05
C GLY A 75 23.03 -3.49 -16.11
N ALA A 76 22.10 -3.50 -15.15
CA ALA A 76 20.91 -4.35 -15.16
C ALA A 76 19.85 -3.78 -16.13
N VAL A 77 18.87 -4.62 -16.49
CA VAL A 77 17.77 -4.25 -17.35
C VAL A 77 16.56 -3.90 -16.49
N ALA A 78 16.11 -2.65 -16.54
CA ALA A 78 14.90 -2.23 -15.85
C ALA A 78 13.66 -2.68 -16.64
N VAL A 79 12.70 -3.31 -15.95
CA VAL A 79 11.42 -3.76 -16.51
C VAL A 79 10.28 -3.06 -15.75
N PRO A 80 9.94 -1.81 -16.10
CA PRO A 80 8.84 -1.12 -15.46
C PRO A 80 7.50 -1.67 -15.94
N PHE A 81 6.55 -1.85 -15.01
CA PHE A 81 5.17 -2.17 -15.36
C PHE A 81 4.17 -1.55 -14.40
N ASN A 82 2.90 -1.57 -14.80
CA ASN A 82 1.85 -0.86 -14.10
C ASN A 82 1.51 -1.51 -12.75
N THR A 83 1.45 -0.70 -11.69
CA THR A 83 1.01 -1.13 -10.35
C THR A 83 -0.46 -1.56 -10.29
N LEU A 84 -1.25 -1.25 -11.33
CA LEU A 84 -2.66 -1.58 -11.44
C LEU A 84 -2.91 -3.00 -11.97
N TYR A 85 -1.87 -3.66 -12.48
CA TYR A 85 -1.97 -5.05 -12.92
C TYR A 85 -2.22 -5.99 -11.74
N LYS A 86 -2.94 -7.09 -11.98
CA LYS A 86 -3.32 -8.05 -10.95
C LYS A 86 -2.89 -9.47 -11.33
N GLY A 87 -2.51 -10.27 -10.32
CA GLY A 87 -2.36 -11.73 -10.41
C GLY A 87 -1.74 -12.23 -11.71
N GLY A 88 -2.59 -12.69 -12.64
CA GLY A 88 -2.18 -13.24 -13.94
C GLY A 88 -1.39 -12.27 -14.84
N GLU A 89 -1.68 -10.97 -14.82
CA GLU A 89 -0.95 -9.96 -15.60
C GLU A 89 0.48 -9.77 -15.04
N ILE A 90 0.61 -9.71 -13.72
CA ILE A 90 1.90 -9.59 -13.04
C ILE A 90 2.71 -10.88 -13.26
N LEU A 91 2.08 -12.04 -13.08
CA LEU A 91 2.70 -13.35 -13.32
C LEU A 91 3.25 -13.43 -14.74
N HIS A 92 2.43 -13.05 -15.74
CA HIS A 92 2.85 -13.06 -17.14
C HIS A 92 4.10 -12.19 -17.37
N ILE A 93 4.10 -10.94 -16.89
CA ILE A 93 5.23 -10.02 -17.08
C ILE A 93 6.49 -10.51 -16.37
N LEU A 94 6.38 -10.96 -15.12
CA LEU A 94 7.52 -11.44 -14.35
C LEU A 94 8.10 -12.73 -14.94
N LYS A 95 7.24 -13.61 -15.47
CA LYS A 95 7.64 -14.85 -16.13
C LYS A 95 8.29 -14.60 -17.48
N ASP A 96 7.69 -13.77 -18.31
CA ASP A 96 8.18 -13.44 -19.66
C ASP A 96 9.51 -12.67 -19.61
N SER A 97 9.60 -11.66 -18.74
CA SER A 97 10.85 -10.92 -18.53
C SER A 97 11.95 -11.75 -17.84
N GLY A 98 11.57 -12.84 -17.18
CA GLY A 98 12.45 -13.62 -16.30
C GLY A 98 13.13 -12.73 -15.26
N ALA A 99 12.39 -11.79 -14.65
CA ALA A 99 12.93 -10.87 -13.65
C ALA A 99 13.54 -11.63 -12.47
N LYS A 100 14.78 -11.30 -12.10
CA LYS A 100 15.45 -11.85 -10.91
C LYS A 100 15.07 -11.11 -9.64
N CYS A 101 14.69 -9.86 -9.79
CA CYS A 101 14.30 -9.00 -8.69
C CYS A 101 13.05 -8.22 -9.08
N VAL A 102 12.12 -8.03 -8.15
CA VAL A 102 11.04 -7.05 -8.26
C VAL A 102 11.14 -6.03 -7.14
N VAL A 103 11.03 -4.75 -7.50
CA VAL A 103 10.92 -3.64 -6.55
C VAL A 103 9.48 -3.14 -6.55
N ALA A 104 8.81 -3.19 -5.40
CA ALA A 104 7.40 -2.85 -5.27
C ALA A 104 7.10 -2.12 -3.96
N LEU A 105 5.92 -1.51 -3.86
CA LEU A 105 5.40 -1.01 -2.58
C LEU A 105 5.04 -2.18 -1.64
N THR A 106 5.15 -1.99 -0.33
CA THR A 106 4.90 -3.04 0.68
C THR A 106 3.51 -3.67 0.55
N ASN A 107 2.50 -2.90 0.15
CA ASN A 107 1.13 -3.38 -0.04
C ASN A 107 0.99 -4.38 -1.22
N PHE A 108 1.95 -4.45 -2.13
CA PHE A 108 1.98 -5.46 -3.21
C PHE A 108 2.70 -6.75 -2.82
N ALA A 109 3.41 -6.78 -1.69
CA ALA A 109 4.16 -7.96 -1.23
C ALA A 109 3.30 -9.22 -1.16
N PRO A 110 2.06 -9.16 -0.67
CA PRO A 110 1.23 -10.34 -0.70
C PRO A 110 1.02 -10.80 -2.15
N MET A 111 0.48 -9.96 -3.03
CA MET A 111 0.17 -10.36 -4.42
C MET A 111 1.34 -11.05 -5.11
N ILE A 112 2.56 -10.53 -4.93
CA ILE A 112 3.80 -11.11 -5.45
C ILE A 112 4.09 -12.48 -4.83
N ASN A 113 3.94 -12.63 -3.50
CA ASN A 113 4.16 -13.91 -2.81
C ASN A 113 3.19 -15.03 -3.23
N GLU A 114 1.97 -14.70 -3.66
CA GLU A 114 0.99 -15.70 -4.13
C GLU A 114 1.41 -16.33 -5.45
N ILE A 115 1.93 -15.52 -6.37
CA ILE A 115 2.40 -15.98 -7.68
C ILE A 115 3.87 -16.44 -7.67
N ARG A 116 4.59 -16.20 -6.57
CA ARG A 116 6.03 -16.52 -6.44
C ARG A 116 6.37 -17.99 -6.72
N PRO A 117 5.57 -19.00 -6.30
CA PRO A 117 5.86 -20.40 -6.63
C PRO A 117 5.94 -20.67 -8.14
N GLU A 118 5.30 -19.85 -8.96
CA GLU A 118 5.29 -19.97 -10.43
C GLU A 118 6.40 -19.15 -11.11
N LEU A 119 7.26 -18.47 -10.34
CA LEU A 119 8.29 -17.56 -10.80
C LEU A 119 9.69 -18.05 -10.41
N PRO A 120 10.22 -19.11 -11.05
CA PRO A 120 11.49 -19.73 -10.65
C PRO A 120 12.71 -18.79 -10.84
N ALA A 121 12.60 -17.78 -11.69
CA ALA A 121 13.63 -16.77 -11.88
C ALA A 121 13.65 -15.71 -10.77
N LEU A 122 12.55 -15.50 -10.05
CA LEU A 122 12.38 -14.41 -9.10
C LEU A 122 13.03 -14.74 -7.74
N ASP A 123 14.28 -14.30 -7.58
CA ASP A 123 15.07 -14.50 -6.35
C ASP A 123 14.70 -13.47 -5.27
N LYS A 124 14.66 -12.19 -5.64
CA LYS A 124 14.50 -11.08 -4.67
C LYS A 124 13.17 -10.33 -4.84
N VAL A 125 12.52 -10.05 -3.71
CA VAL A 125 11.40 -9.10 -3.62
C VAL A 125 11.85 -7.96 -2.71
N ILE A 126 12.01 -6.77 -3.28
CA ILE A 126 12.44 -5.57 -2.56
C ILE A 126 11.20 -4.71 -2.35
N LEU A 127 10.88 -4.42 -1.10
CA LEU A 127 9.73 -3.61 -0.72
C LEU A 127 10.19 -2.21 -0.32
N THR A 128 9.49 -1.19 -0.79
CA THR A 128 9.78 0.21 -0.44
C THR A 128 8.50 0.95 -0.10
N GLY A 129 8.50 1.68 1.02
CA GLY A 129 7.39 2.54 1.42
C GLY A 129 6.05 1.83 1.68
N GLU A 130 5.21 2.45 2.49
CA GLU A 130 3.77 2.22 2.48
C GLU A 130 3.12 3.44 1.81
N ARG A 131 2.83 3.36 0.51
CA ARG A 131 1.84 4.25 -0.10
C ARG A 131 0.59 3.43 -0.40
N ASN A 132 -0.25 3.27 0.60
CA ASN A 132 -1.64 2.92 0.34
C ASN A 132 -2.28 4.14 -0.32
N LEU A 133 -2.72 4.03 -1.58
CA LEU A 133 -3.75 4.91 -2.09
C LEU A 133 -5.02 4.62 -1.29
N LEU A 134 -5.18 5.33 -0.18
CA LEU A 134 -6.38 5.27 0.65
C LEU A 134 -7.39 6.24 0.04
N PHE A 135 -8.40 5.70 -0.64
CA PHE A 135 -9.57 6.47 -1.04
C PHE A 135 -10.46 6.65 0.19
N ALA A 136 -10.27 7.76 0.89
CA ALA A 136 -11.13 8.17 1.98
C ALA A 136 -11.93 9.40 1.56
N TYR A 137 -13.23 9.38 1.78
CA TYR A 137 -14.09 10.55 1.60
C TYR A 137 -14.67 10.94 2.97
N PRO A 138 -14.52 12.21 3.40
CA PRO A 138 -15.03 12.66 4.68
C PRO A 138 -16.51 12.31 4.86
N GLY A 139 -16.84 11.67 5.98
CA GLY A 139 -18.21 11.21 6.28
C GLY A 139 -18.62 9.89 5.64
N SER A 140 -17.92 9.40 4.60
CA SER A 140 -18.20 8.10 3.97
C SER A 140 -17.20 7.01 4.33
N THR A 141 -16.08 7.36 4.97
CA THR A 141 -15.01 6.41 5.32
C THR A 141 -14.65 6.51 6.79
N ALA A 142 -14.60 5.36 7.47
CA ALA A 142 -14.03 5.26 8.80
C ALA A 142 -12.60 4.71 8.71
N LEU A 143 -11.66 5.41 9.33
CA LEU A 143 -10.28 4.95 9.53
C LEU A 143 -10.13 4.61 11.01
N ILE A 144 -9.71 3.38 11.29
CA ILE A 144 -9.50 2.89 12.65
C ILE A 144 -8.06 2.41 12.74
N GLN A 145 -7.33 2.90 13.74
CA GLN A 145 -5.97 2.48 14.01
C GLN A 145 -5.95 1.66 15.30
N LEU A 146 -5.31 0.50 15.24
CA LEU A 146 -4.99 -0.31 16.41
C LEU A 146 -3.48 -0.40 16.55
N ILE A 147 -3.02 -0.41 17.79
CA ILE A 147 -1.61 -0.45 18.16
C ILE A 147 -1.47 -1.57 19.17
N LEU A 148 -0.74 -2.61 18.78
CA LEU A 148 -0.60 -3.83 19.57
C LEU A 148 0.87 -4.05 19.91
N GLN A 149 1.16 -4.29 21.18
CA GLN A 149 2.47 -4.80 21.59
C GLN A 149 2.62 -6.26 21.11
N GLY A 150 3.86 -6.64 20.75
CA GLY A 150 4.17 -7.85 19.97
C GLY A 150 3.59 -9.16 20.49
N ASP A 151 3.33 -9.26 21.79
CA ASP A 151 2.77 -10.41 22.49
C ASP A 151 1.41 -10.87 21.93
N HIS A 152 0.65 -9.94 21.34
CA HIS A 152 -0.68 -10.21 20.76
C HIS A 152 -0.63 -10.75 19.32
N ILE A 153 0.53 -10.72 18.67
CA ILE A 153 0.74 -11.21 17.30
C ILE A 153 1.85 -12.25 17.29
N LYS A 154 1.46 -13.53 17.26
CA LYS A 154 2.41 -14.66 17.22
C LYS A 154 3.11 -14.80 15.87
N ASP A 155 2.34 -14.63 14.80
CA ASP A 155 2.79 -14.69 13.42
C ASP A 155 1.86 -13.85 12.53
N ILE A 156 2.36 -13.44 11.37
CA ILE A 156 1.68 -12.48 10.49
C ILE A 156 0.40 -13.08 9.89
N ASP A 157 0.39 -14.36 9.49
CA ASP A 157 -0.77 -15.01 8.88
C ASP A 157 -1.90 -15.19 9.90
N GLY A 158 -1.55 -15.59 11.12
CA GLY A 158 -2.45 -15.65 12.26
C GLY A 158 -3.07 -14.28 12.59
N ALA A 159 -2.28 -13.21 12.53
CA ALA A 159 -2.79 -11.85 12.71
C ALA A 159 -3.81 -11.47 11.62
N TYR A 160 -3.49 -11.71 10.34
CA TYR A 160 -4.40 -11.47 9.23
C TYR A 160 -5.72 -12.25 9.38
N GLN A 161 -5.66 -13.53 9.76
CA GLN A 161 -6.87 -14.33 9.99
C GLN A 161 -7.69 -13.85 11.18
N LYS A 162 -7.04 -13.40 12.26
CA LYS A 162 -7.71 -12.88 13.45
C LYS A 162 -8.43 -11.56 13.14
N ILE A 163 -7.72 -10.61 12.54
CA ILE A 163 -8.25 -9.29 12.19
C ILE A 163 -9.35 -9.41 11.14
N GLY A 164 -9.18 -10.28 10.13
CA GLY A 164 -10.21 -10.55 9.13
C GLY A 164 -11.52 -11.02 9.76
N ARG A 165 -11.45 -11.92 10.76
CA ARG A 165 -12.63 -12.38 11.50
C ARG A 165 -13.30 -11.28 12.32
N ILE A 166 -12.52 -10.40 12.96
CA ILE A 166 -13.06 -9.28 13.72
C ILE A 166 -13.82 -8.32 12.78
N LEU A 167 -13.23 -7.97 11.64
CA LEU A 167 -13.89 -7.10 10.68
C LEU A 167 -15.13 -7.74 10.05
N LEU A 168 -15.14 -9.05 9.81
CA LEU A 168 -16.34 -9.76 9.36
C LEU A 168 -17.48 -9.63 10.35
N ARG A 169 -17.20 -9.85 11.64
CA ARG A 169 -18.19 -9.67 12.70
C ARG A 169 -18.76 -8.25 12.72
N ILE A 170 -17.90 -7.24 12.57
CA ILE A 170 -18.35 -5.84 12.47
C ILE A 170 -19.30 -5.65 11.27
N MET A 171 -18.99 -6.23 10.10
CA MET A 171 -19.88 -6.16 8.93
C MET A 171 -21.23 -6.83 9.19
N GLU A 172 -21.23 -8.01 9.80
CA GLU A 172 -22.44 -8.75 10.15
C GLU A 172 -23.32 -7.96 11.14
N GLU A 173 -22.72 -7.40 12.20
CA GLU A 173 -23.41 -6.59 13.20
C GLU A 173 -23.96 -5.28 12.60
N MET A 174 -23.33 -4.74 11.57
CA MET A 174 -23.86 -3.61 10.79
C MET A 174 -24.97 -4.00 9.81
N GLY A 175 -25.31 -5.29 9.68
CA GLY A 175 -26.39 -5.79 8.83
C GLY A 175 -25.98 -6.18 7.41
N VAL A 176 -24.68 -6.28 7.13
CA VAL A 176 -24.17 -6.74 5.82
C VAL A 176 -24.29 -8.28 5.78
N LYS A 177 -25.17 -8.80 4.92
CA LYS A 177 -25.62 -10.20 4.98
C LYS A 177 -24.63 -11.24 4.44
N GLU A 178 -23.78 -10.86 3.49
CA GLU A 178 -22.92 -11.81 2.76
C GLU A 178 -21.49 -11.26 2.62
N ALA A 179 -20.93 -10.78 3.74
CA ALA A 179 -19.53 -10.37 3.80
C ALA A 179 -18.62 -11.60 3.95
N TRP A 180 -17.47 -11.58 3.27
CA TRP A 180 -16.45 -12.62 3.36
C TRP A 180 -15.04 -12.03 3.34
N TYR A 181 -14.13 -12.72 4.02
CA TYR A 181 -12.75 -12.31 4.14
C TYR A 181 -11.94 -12.88 2.98
N LYS A 182 -11.40 -12.01 2.13
CA LYS A 182 -10.39 -12.36 1.15
C LYS A 182 -9.02 -12.22 1.81
N HIS A 183 -8.22 -13.29 1.74
CA HIS A 183 -6.85 -13.29 2.26
C HIS A 183 -6.12 -11.98 1.86
N ARG A 184 -5.42 -11.38 2.84
CA ARG A 184 -4.61 -10.14 2.74
C ARG A 184 -5.39 -8.86 2.97
N GLY A 185 -6.22 -8.87 3.99
CA GLY A 185 -6.71 -7.62 4.53
C GLY A 185 -7.90 -7.03 3.78
N SER A 186 -8.68 -7.81 3.02
CA SER A 186 -9.84 -7.27 2.30
C SER A 186 -11.11 -7.99 2.71
N ILE A 187 -12.14 -7.21 3.05
CA ILE A 187 -13.50 -7.70 3.28
C ILE A 187 -14.32 -7.34 2.06
N ARG A 188 -15.01 -8.34 1.51
CA ARG A 188 -15.80 -8.22 0.30
C ARG A 188 -17.22 -8.70 0.53
N VAL A 189 -18.13 -8.27 -0.33
CA VAL A 189 -19.52 -8.76 -0.35
C VAL A 189 -19.72 -9.76 -1.49
N ARG A 190 -20.93 -10.30 -1.63
CA ARG A 190 -21.26 -11.31 -2.64
C ARG A 190 -20.96 -10.89 -4.08
N GLY A 191 -21.18 -9.63 -4.45
CA GLY A 191 -20.84 -9.12 -5.79
C GLY A 191 -19.32 -8.99 -6.04
N GLY A 192 -18.51 -9.26 -5.01
CA GLY A 192 -17.06 -9.17 -5.05
C GLY A 192 -16.54 -7.77 -4.76
N GLU A 193 -17.39 -6.77 -4.55
CA GLU A 193 -16.98 -5.43 -4.17
C GLU A 193 -16.35 -5.40 -2.78
N LYS A 194 -15.33 -4.57 -2.62
CA LYS A 194 -14.66 -4.35 -1.34
C LYS A 194 -15.48 -3.41 -0.48
N ILE A 195 -15.74 -3.79 0.78
CA ILE A 195 -16.48 -2.97 1.76
C ILE A 195 -15.58 -2.48 2.90
N ALA A 196 -14.51 -3.22 3.20
CA ALA A 196 -13.50 -2.83 4.16
C ALA A 196 -12.13 -3.40 3.80
N THR A 197 -11.07 -2.81 4.32
CA THR A 197 -9.72 -3.32 4.18
C THR A 197 -8.87 -3.00 5.40
N PHE A 198 -7.81 -3.76 5.61
CA PHE A 198 -6.82 -3.50 6.63
C PHE A 198 -5.41 -3.84 6.18
N VAL A 199 -4.45 -3.13 6.76
CA VAL A 199 -3.02 -3.39 6.60
C VAL A 199 -2.39 -3.53 7.99
N ILE A 200 -1.47 -4.46 8.11
CA ILE A 200 -0.66 -4.68 9.30
C ILE A 200 0.77 -4.27 8.95
N SER A 201 1.37 -3.40 9.76
CA SER A 201 2.78 -3.07 9.70
C SER A 201 3.42 -3.21 11.08
N GLU A 202 4.73 -3.40 11.10
CA GLU A 202 5.49 -3.50 12.34
C GLU A 202 6.46 -2.33 12.44
N LEU A 203 6.51 -1.69 13.61
CA LEU A 203 7.40 -0.57 13.89
C LEU A 203 7.90 -0.67 15.34
N ALA A 204 9.23 -0.78 15.50
CA ALA A 204 9.88 -0.78 16.81
C ALA A 204 9.28 -1.79 17.82
N GLY A 205 8.94 -3.02 17.36
CA GLY A 205 8.36 -4.07 18.20
C GLY A 205 6.87 -3.91 18.50
N VAL A 206 6.20 -2.96 17.85
CA VAL A 206 4.77 -2.71 17.94
C VAL A 206 4.12 -2.96 16.58
N ALA A 207 3.03 -3.70 16.57
CA ALA A 207 2.23 -3.90 15.38
C ALA A 207 1.18 -2.79 15.25
N LEU A 208 1.20 -2.13 14.10
CA LEU A 208 0.24 -1.12 13.68
C LEU A 208 -0.76 -1.78 12.75
N ILE A 209 -2.04 -1.69 13.08
CA ILE A 209 -3.10 -2.19 12.22
C ILE A 209 -3.97 -1.00 11.82
N ASN A 210 -4.08 -0.76 10.52
CA ASN A 210 -4.90 0.30 9.97
C ASN A 210 -6.07 -0.31 9.24
N TRP A 211 -7.29 -0.07 9.73
CA TRP A 211 -8.53 -0.45 9.07
C TRP A 211 -9.10 0.74 8.32
N MET A 212 -9.77 0.42 7.21
CA MET A 212 -10.59 1.34 6.45
C MET A 212 -11.91 0.65 6.15
N VAL A 213 -13.00 1.27 6.57
CA VAL A 213 -14.37 0.79 6.35
C VAL A 213 -15.14 1.83 5.54
N PHE A 214 -15.80 1.40 4.47
CA PHE A 214 -16.62 2.29 3.64
C PHE A 214 -18.05 2.32 4.20
N LEU A 215 -18.37 3.37 4.95
CA LEU A 215 -19.69 3.54 5.58
C LEU A 215 -20.72 4.04 4.57
N GLY A 216 -20.33 4.99 3.71
CA GLY A 216 -21.16 5.57 2.66
C GLY A 216 -20.50 5.47 1.27
N PRO A 217 -21.23 5.78 0.20
CA PRO A 217 -20.70 5.74 -1.15
C PRO A 217 -19.54 6.71 -1.32
N LEU A 218 -18.57 6.31 -2.13
CA LEU A 218 -17.39 7.11 -2.46
C LEU A 218 -17.61 7.82 -3.79
N ASP A 219 -17.64 9.16 -3.75
CA ASP A 219 -17.60 9.95 -4.97
C ASP A 219 -16.17 10.04 -5.50
N THR A 220 -15.88 9.26 -6.55
CA THR A 220 -14.57 9.26 -7.20
C THR A 220 -14.46 10.29 -8.32
N ARG A 221 -15.53 11.06 -8.63
CA ARG A 221 -15.54 11.99 -9.77
C ARG A 221 -14.45 13.05 -9.67
N ASP A 222 -14.28 13.67 -8.50
CA ASP A 222 -13.26 14.71 -8.32
C ASP A 222 -11.84 14.16 -8.40
N PHE A 223 -11.59 12.96 -7.87
CA PHE A 223 -10.32 12.26 -8.07
C PHE A 223 -10.03 12.00 -9.56
N MET A 224 -11.05 11.57 -10.31
CA MET A 224 -10.93 11.31 -11.75
C MET A 224 -10.85 12.57 -12.60
N ARG A 225 -11.14 13.76 -12.08
CA ARG A 225 -10.87 15.04 -12.76
C ARG A 225 -9.38 15.37 -12.76
N VAL A 226 -8.66 14.94 -11.73
CA VAL A 226 -7.22 15.19 -11.58
C VAL A 226 -6.40 14.14 -12.33
N ILE A 227 -6.84 12.89 -12.35
CA ILE A 227 -6.18 11.80 -13.07
C ILE A 227 -6.94 11.48 -14.35
N ARG A 228 -6.42 11.92 -15.51
CA ARG A 228 -7.00 11.57 -16.81
C ARG A 228 -6.76 10.09 -17.09
N MET A 229 -7.82 9.28 -17.01
CA MET A 229 -7.79 7.84 -17.27
C MET A 229 -8.79 7.44 -18.36
N PRO A 230 -8.43 6.53 -19.27
CA PRO A 230 -9.39 5.92 -20.19
C PRO A 230 -10.51 5.20 -19.41
N PRO A 231 -11.79 5.31 -19.83
CA PRO A 231 -12.93 4.67 -19.15
C PRO A 231 -12.75 3.17 -18.89
N GLU A 232 -12.03 2.48 -19.76
CA GLU A 232 -11.78 1.03 -19.69
C GLU A 232 -10.81 0.64 -18.55
N ILE A 233 -10.02 1.60 -18.06
CA ILE A 233 -9.05 1.41 -16.97
C ILE A 233 -9.60 1.97 -15.66
N ARG A 234 -10.59 2.88 -15.71
CA ARG A 234 -11.23 3.50 -14.54
C ARG A 234 -11.73 2.48 -13.51
N ASP A 235 -12.48 1.48 -13.96
CA ASP A 235 -13.03 0.42 -13.10
C ASP A 235 -11.98 -0.62 -12.67
N LYS A 236 -10.80 -0.61 -13.31
CA LYS A 236 -9.65 -1.44 -12.91
C LYS A 236 -8.79 -0.75 -11.84
N VAL A 237 -8.73 0.59 -11.86
CA VAL A 237 -7.93 1.43 -10.96
C VAL A 237 -8.58 1.57 -9.60
N VAL A 238 -9.84 1.94 -9.60
CA VAL A 238 -10.66 1.90 -8.41
C VAL A 238 -11.16 0.47 -8.36
N GLU A 239 -10.52 -0.36 -7.53
CA GLU A 239 -11.06 -1.68 -7.21
C GLU A 239 -12.57 -1.55 -6.95
N PRO A 240 -13.45 -2.44 -7.47
CA PRO A 240 -14.87 -2.32 -7.21
C PRO A 240 -15.12 -2.26 -5.71
N MET A 241 -15.77 -1.19 -5.24
CA MET A 241 -16.05 -0.96 -3.82
C MET A 241 -17.53 -0.69 -3.63
N THR A 242 -18.03 -1.15 -2.50
CA THR A 242 -19.37 -0.86 -2.00
C THR A 242 -19.23 -0.17 -0.64
N SER A 243 -20.35 0.13 0.00
CA SER A 243 -20.39 0.68 1.33
C SER A 243 -21.47 0.03 2.17
N VAL A 244 -21.35 0.14 3.49
CA VAL A 244 -22.38 -0.34 4.43
C VAL A 244 -23.75 0.25 4.07
N GLN A 245 -23.81 1.54 3.71
CA GLN A 245 -25.05 2.17 3.25
C GLN A 245 -25.63 1.52 2.00
N GLN A 246 -24.80 1.17 1.00
CA GLN A 246 -25.28 0.54 -0.23
C GLN A 246 -25.78 -0.88 0.01
N GLU A 247 -25.13 -1.64 0.90
CA GLU A 247 -25.50 -3.02 1.21
C GLU A 247 -26.70 -3.14 2.15
N THR A 248 -26.89 -2.16 3.03
CA THR A 248 -27.93 -2.20 4.09
C THR A 248 -29.09 -1.23 3.83
N GLY A 249 -28.92 -0.29 2.90
CA GLY A 249 -29.85 0.81 2.63
C GLY A 249 -29.83 1.92 3.69
N ARG A 250 -28.93 1.86 4.69
CA ARG A 250 -28.90 2.80 5.82
C ARG A 250 -27.47 3.27 6.12
N MET A 251 -27.30 4.57 6.31
CA MET A 251 -26.01 5.10 6.75
C MET A 251 -25.78 4.74 8.23
N PRO A 252 -24.64 4.13 8.59
CA PRO A 252 -24.32 3.83 9.99
C PRO A 252 -24.28 5.10 10.84
N VAL A 253 -24.90 5.06 12.02
CA VAL A 253 -24.77 6.12 13.02
C VAL A 253 -23.40 5.97 13.69
N TRP A 254 -22.62 7.05 13.75
CA TRP A 254 -21.22 7.01 14.19
C TRP A 254 -21.01 6.37 15.57
N ASN A 255 -21.85 6.70 16.55
CA ASN A 255 -21.73 6.15 17.91
C ASN A 255 -22.00 4.64 17.94
N GLN A 256 -23.03 4.19 17.22
CA GLN A 256 -23.32 2.76 17.11
C GLN A 256 -22.18 2.02 16.40
N PHE A 257 -21.66 2.59 15.31
CA PHE A 257 -20.49 2.03 14.62
C PHE A 257 -19.28 1.92 15.55
N LYS A 258 -19.00 2.97 16.34
CA LYS A 258 -17.92 2.97 17.34
C LYS A 258 -18.12 1.85 18.37
N GLU A 259 -19.32 1.73 18.94
CA GLU A 259 -19.66 0.70 19.93
C GLU A 259 -19.47 -0.72 19.36
N THR A 260 -19.97 -0.98 18.15
CA THR A 260 -19.78 -2.24 17.41
C THR A 260 -18.30 -2.55 17.21
N VAL A 261 -17.51 -1.56 16.76
CA VAL A 261 -16.06 -1.72 16.55
C VAL A 261 -15.34 -2.06 17.84
N VAL A 262 -15.60 -1.31 18.92
CA VAL A 262 -14.97 -1.53 20.22
C VAL A 262 -15.31 -2.92 20.75
N ALA A 263 -16.59 -3.29 20.77
CA ALA A 263 -17.04 -4.60 21.26
C ALA A 263 -16.41 -5.77 20.46
N ALA A 264 -16.29 -5.62 19.14
CA ALA A 264 -15.68 -6.65 18.30
C ALA A 264 -14.16 -6.78 18.54
N ILE A 265 -13.46 -5.66 18.77
CA ILE A 265 -12.02 -5.66 19.11
C ILE A 265 -11.79 -6.29 20.48
N GLU A 266 -12.54 -5.87 21.50
CA GLU A 266 -12.46 -6.41 22.86
C GLU A 266 -12.68 -7.93 22.86
N HIS A 267 -13.73 -8.40 22.20
CA HIS A 267 -13.99 -9.82 22.06
C HIS A 267 -12.89 -10.54 21.26
N GLY A 268 -12.42 -9.93 20.17
CA GLY A 268 -11.43 -10.54 19.26
C GLY A 268 -10.04 -10.69 19.87
N PHE A 269 -9.62 -9.72 20.69
CA PHE A 269 -8.32 -9.72 21.35
C PHE A 269 -8.38 -10.17 22.82
N GLN A 270 -9.58 -10.35 23.38
CA GLN A 270 -9.81 -10.63 24.80
C GLN A 270 -9.19 -9.56 25.71
N VAL A 271 -9.47 -8.30 25.37
CA VAL A 271 -8.97 -7.11 26.07
C VAL A 271 -10.14 -6.21 26.46
N GLU A 272 -9.89 -5.31 27.42
CA GLU A 272 -10.82 -4.23 27.79
C GLU A 272 -10.24 -2.91 27.24
N ILE A 273 -11.02 -2.20 26.43
CA ILE A 273 -10.63 -0.89 25.88
C ILE A 273 -11.20 0.19 26.80
N LYS A 274 -10.32 1.04 27.33
CA LYS A 274 -10.70 2.18 28.18
C LYS A 274 -10.54 3.48 27.42
N GLU A 275 -11.52 4.37 27.55
CA GLU A 275 -11.36 5.73 27.05
C GLU A 275 -10.32 6.49 27.89
N GLY A 276 -9.42 7.19 27.22
CA GLY A 276 -8.33 7.90 27.86
C GLY A 276 -7.46 8.67 26.86
N PRO A 277 -6.46 9.42 27.36
CA PRO A 277 -5.47 10.06 26.49
C PRO A 277 -4.62 9.00 25.78
N MET A 278 -4.16 9.31 24.56
CA MET A 278 -3.22 8.45 23.83
C MET A 278 -1.92 8.32 24.61
N LEU A 279 -1.41 7.09 24.71
CA LEU A 279 -0.07 6.79 25.20
C LEU A 279 0.98 7.32 24.22
N GLU A 280 2.23 7.45 24.67
CA GLU A 280 3.33 8.00 23.85
C GLU A 280 3.49 7.28 22.50
N ASN A 281 3.49 5.94 22.51
CA ASN A 281 3.57 5.12 21.29
C ASN A 281 2.35 5.31 20.39
N GLU A 282 1.18 5.55 20.98
CA GLU A 282 -0.06 5.78 20.24
C GLU A 282 -0.05 7.16 19.58
N LEU A 283 0.46 8.17 20.28
CA LEU A 283 0.61 9.53 19.77
C LEU A 283 1.61 9.60 18.61
N ILE A 284 2.75 8.91 18.71
CA ILE A 284 3.75 8.84 17.63
C ILE A 284 3.13 8.23 16.37
N ALA A 285 2.39 7.13 16.52
CA ALA A 285 1.74 6.46 15.41
C ALA A 285 0.60 7.29 14.81
N TYR A 286 -0.18 7.98 15.65
CA TYR A 286 -1.25 8.89 15.25
C TYR A 286 -0.72 10.09 14.45
N GLU A 287 0.31 10.79 14.95
CA GLU A 287 0.90 11.95 14.28
C GLU A 287 1.53 11.58 12.93
N LYS A 288 2.11 10.38 12.81
CA LYS A 288 2.59 9.85 11.53
C LYS A 288 1.46 9.72 10.51
N LEU A 289 0.31 9.14 10.86
CA LEU A 289 -0.85 9.04 9.96
C LEU A 289 -1.47 10.40 9.66
N ARG A 290 -1.59 11.27 10.67
CA ARG A 290 -2.10 12.63 10.52
C ARG A 290 -1.24 13.45 9.55
N SER A 291 0.08 13.26 9.55
CA SER A 291 0.98 13.91 8.60
C SER A 291 0.76 13.47 7.14
N ILE A 292 0.19 12.27 6.93
CA ILE A 292 -0.15 11.71 5.62
C ILE A 292 -1.56 12.16 5.20
N ALA A 293 -2.49 12.27 6.15
CA ALA A 293 -3.82 12.82 5.96
C ALA A 293 -3.77 14.35 5.94
N CYS A 294 -3.26 14.94 4.84
CA CYS A 294 -3.27 16.38 4.63
C CYS A 294 -4.66 16.96 4.98
N LYS A 295 -4.71 18.02 5.81
CA LYS A 295 -5.94 18.80 5.98
C LYS A 295 -6.37 19.30 4.61
N ALA A 296 -7.55 18.86 4.14
CA ALA A 296 -8.27 19.61 3.14
C ALA A 296 -8.46 21.03 3.71
N ARG A 297 -7.86 22.01 3.02
CA ARG A 297 -8.13 23.44 3.27
C ARG A 297 -9.46 23.79 2.64
#